data_AF-A0A8I5ZUB2-F1
#
_entry.id   AF-A0A8I5ZUB2-F1
#
_cell.length_a   1.000
_cell.length_b   1.000
_cell.length_c   1.000
_cell.angle_alpha   90.00
_cell.angle_beta   90.00
_cell.angle_gamma   90.00
#
_symmetry.space_group_name_H-M   'P 1'
#
loop_
_entity.id
_entity.type
_entity.pdbx_description
1 polymer ?
#
loop_
_entity_poly.entity_id
_entity_poly.type
_entity_poly.pdbx_seq_one_letter_code
_entity_poly.pdbx_strand_id
1 'polypeptide(L)'
;MSVRTLPLLFLNLGGEMLYVLDQRLRAQNIPGDKARKVLNDIISTMFNRKFTEELFKPQELYSKKALRTVYDRLAHASIMRLNQASMDKETICRVTGGMKVKADRDESSPYAAMLAAQDVAQRCKELGITALHIKLRATGGNRTKTPGPGAQSALRALARSGMKIGRIEDVTPIPSDSTRRKGGRRGRRL
;
A
#
# COMPACT_ATOMS: atom_id res chain seq x y z
N MET A 1 19.98 -14.89 7.66
CA MET A 1 19.25 -13.62 7.41
C MET A 1 20.15 -12.46 7.79
N SER A 2 20.15 -11.35 7.05
CA SER A 2 21.08 -10.23 7.30
C SER A 2 20.69 -9.46 8.56
N VAL A 3 21.59 -9.48 9.56
CA VAL A 3 21.44 -8.91 10.92
C VAL A 3 21.43 -7.36 10.94
N ARG A 4 21.61 -6.73 9.78
CA ARG A 4 21.66 -5.26 9.60
C ARG A 4 20.52 -4.69 8.75
N THR A 5 19.53 -5.51 8.39
CA THR A 5 18.43 -5.07 7.51
C THR A 5 17.28 -4.38 8.23
N LEU A 6 17.25 -4.45 9.55
CA LEU A 6 16.15 -3.88 10.33
C LEU A 6 16.01 -2.36 10.21
N PRO A 7 17.09 -1.54 10.24
CA PRO A 7 16.96 -0.09 10.04
C PRO A 7 16.33 0.27 8.70
N LEU A 8 16.69 -0.46 7.63
CA LEU A 8 16.13 -0.27 6.29
C LEU A 8 14.63 -0.62 6.25
N LEU A 9 14.24 -1.72 6.88
CA LEU A 9 12.85 -2.12 6.99
C LEU A 9 12.03 -1.11 7.80
N PHE A 10 12.60 -0.61 8.90
CA PHE A 10 11.97 0.40 9.75
C PHE A 10 11.77 1.72 9.00
N LEU A 11 12.81 2.25 8.37
CA LEU A 11 12.70 3.49 7.58
C LEU A 11 11.66 3.37 6.45
N ASN A 12 11.62 2.22 5.76
CA ASN A 12 10.67 2.01 4.68
C ASN A 12 9.21 1.96 5.18
N LEU A 13 8.94 1.16 6.22
CA LEU A 13 7.59 1.04 6.80
C LEU A 13 7.13 2.35 7.47
N GLY A 14 8.01 3.02 8.22
CA GLY A 14 7.68 4.30 8.83
C GLY A 14 7.50 5.43 7.80
N GLY A 15 8.22 5.38 6.68
CA GLY A 15 8.00 6.28 5.55
C GLY A 15 6.63 6.07 4.89
N GLU A 16 6.22 4.81 4.69
CA GLU A 16 4.86 4.48 4.22
C GLU A 16 3.80 4.99 5.20
N MET A 17 3.99 4.78 6.51
CA MET A 17 3.09 5.26 7.56
C MET A 17 2.95 6.80 7.51
N LEU A 18 4.06 7.54 7.49
CA LEU A 18 4.06 9.01 7.41
C LEU A 18 3.34 9.52 6.16
N TYR A 19 3.57 8.87 5.00
CA TYR A 19 2.88 9.22 3.77
C TYR A 19 1.36 9.00 3.88
N VAL A 20 0.93 7.87 4.43
CA VAL A 20 -0.50 7.56 4.64
C VAL A 20 -1.14 8.57 5.60
N LEU A 21 -0.40 9.02 6.63
CA LEU A 21 -0.87 10.04 7.57
C LEU A 21 -1.01 11.41 6.90
N ASP A 22 -0.01 11.87 6.15
CA ASP A 22 -0.07 13.16 5.43
C ASP A 22 -1.24 13.20 4.44
N GLN A 23 -1.45 12.13 3.65
CA GLN A 23 -2.57 12.05 2.72
C GLN A 23 -3.94 12.15 3.43
N ARG A 24 -4.05 11.68 4.67
CA ARG A 24 -5.30 11.77 5.44
C ARG A 24 -5.51 13.12 6.09
N LEU A 25 -4.46 13.74 6.61
CA LEU A 25 -4.53 15.10 7.14
C LEU A 25 -5.04 16.06 6.06
N ARG A 26 -4.58 15.85 4.81
CA ARG A 26 -5.09 16.54 3.62
C ARG A 26 -6.56 16.19 3.32
N ALA A 27 -6.93 14.91 3.34
CA ALA A 27 -8.30 14.48 3.06
C ALA A 27 -9.33 14.97 4.09
N GLN A 28 -8.92 15.15 5.35
CA GLN A 28 -9.73 15.72 6.43
C GLN A 28 -9.75 17.26 6.42
N ASN A 29 -9.10 17.88 5.43
CA ASN A 29 -8.99 19.34 5.28
C ASN A 29 -8.48 20.04 6.56
N ILE A 30 -7.53 19.41 7.25
CA ILE A 30 -6.95 19.95 8.48
C ILE A 30 -6.02 21.12 8.11
N PRO A 31 -6.01 22.22 8.89
CA PRO A 31 -5.09 23.32 8.69
C PRO A 31 -3.63 22.85 8.62
N GLY A 32 -2.88 23.36 7.63
CA GLY A 32 -1.51 22.92 7.36
C GLY A 32 -0.56 23.02 8.57
N ASP A 33 -0.77 24.01 9.45
CA ASP A 33 0.03 24.18 10.66
C ASP A 33 -0.19 23.07 11.68
N LYS A 34 -1.44 22.59 11.81
CA LYS A 34 -1.77 21.44 12.67
C LYS A 34 -1.23 20.16 12.07
N ALA A 35 -1.37 19.97 10.76
CA ALA A 35 -0.85 18.79 10.06
C ALA A 35 0.68 18.67 10.20
N ARG A 36 1.41 19.78 10.05
CA ARG A 36 2.87 19.84 10.26
C ARG A 36 3.27 19.49 11.70
N LYS A 37 2.54 19.98 12.70
CA LYS A 37 2.81 19.63 14.11
C LYS A 37 2.67 18.12 14.34
N VAL A 38 1.60 17.50 13.86
CA VAL A 38 1.39 16.05 13.99
C VAL A 38 2.52 15.26 13.32
N LEU A 39 2.91 15.62 12.09
CA LEU A 39 3.99 14.93 11.39
C LEU A 39 5.33 15.11 12.10
N ASN A 40 5.64 16.32 12.57
CA ASN A 40 6.87 16.59 13.31
C ASN A 40 6.94 15.79 14.63
N ASP A 41 5.85 15.71 15.39
CA ASP A 41 5.81 14.93 16.64
C ASP A 41 6.07 13.44 16.38
N ILE A 42 5.52 12.90 15.28
CA ILE A 42 5.72 11.50 14.88
C ILE A 42 7.16 11.26 14.41
N ILE A 43 7.74 12.18 13.63
CA ILE A 43 9.14 12.08 13.18
C ILE A 43 10.08 12.16 14.38
N SER A 44 9.87 13.12 15.30
CA SER A 44 10.69 13.26 16.50
C SER A 44 10.63 12.05 17.43
N THR A 45 9.49 11.38 17.53
CA THR A 45 9.36 10.13 18.30
C THR A 45 9.96 8.94 17.56
N MET A 46 9.80 8.85 16.24
CA MET A 46 10.37 7.78 15.40
C MET A 46 11.90 7.80 15.38
N PHE A 47 12.51 8.99 15.40
CA PHE A 47 13.96 9.20 15.43
C PHE A 47 14.49 9.56 16.82
N ASN A 48 13.82 9.10 17.88
CA ASN A 48 14.35 9.27 19.22
C ASN A 48 15.74 8.62 19.30
N ARG A 49 16.72 9.37 19.81
CA ARG A 49 18.13 8.97 19.87
C ARG A 49 18.32 7.60 20.52
N LYS A 50 17.64 7.35 21.64
CA LYS A 50 17.71 6.05 22.34
C LYS A 50 17.19 4.89 21.49
N PHE A 51 16.07 5.10 20.81
CA PHE A 51 15.46 4.09 19.94
C PHE A 51 16.32 3.82 18.70
N THR A 52 16.88 4.89 18.10
CA THR A 52 17.76 4.79 16.94
C THR A 52 19.04 4.03 17.29
N GLU A 53 19.65 4.33 18.43
CA GLU A 53 20.84 3.61 18.91
C GLU A 53 20.56 2.11 19.16
N GLU A 54 19.35 1.73 19.58
CA GLU A 54 18.94 0.32 19.68
C GLU A 54 18.68 -0.31 18.32
N LEU A 55 17.99 0.38 17.41
CA LEU A 55 17.64 -0.12 16.07
C LEU A 55 18.86 -0.49 15.22
N PHE A 56 19.97 0.24 15.39
CA PHE A 56 21.21 0.00 14.67
C PHE A 56 22.10 -1.08 15.29
N LYS A 57 21.72 -1.64 16.45
CA LYS A 57 22.42 -2.82 17.00
C LYS A 57 22.15 -4.02 16.09
N PRO A 58 23.13 -4.93 15.92
CA PRO A 58 22.91 -6.17 15.19
C PRO A 58 21.82 -6.99 15.90
N GLN A 59 20.68 -7.15 15.25
CA GLN A 59 19.56 -7.94 15.77
C GLN A 59 18.84 -8.68 14.66
N GLU A 60 18.13 -9.74 15.03
CA GLU A 60 17.27 -10.45 14.10
C GLU A 60 16.10 -9.57 13.66
N LEU A 61 15.60 -9.84 12.45
CA LEU A 61 14.45 -9.14 11.89
C LEU A 61 13.23 -9.33 12.79
N TYR A 62 12.66 -8.23 13.27
CA TYR A 62 11.38 -8.28 13.95
C TYR A 62 10.31 -8.90 13.05
N SER A 63 9.42 -9.68 13.66
CA SER A 63 8.25 -10.18 12.96
C SER A 63 7.39 -9.00 12.46
N LYS A 64 6.72 -9.16 11.32
CA LYS A 64 5.81 -8.14 10.79
C LYS A 64 4.74 -7.72 11.82
N LYS A 65 4.31 -8.66 12.66
CA LYS A 65 3.36 -8.40 13.75
C LYS A 65 3.96 -7.45 14.80
N ALA A 66 5.19 -7.70 15.25
CA ALA A 66 5.87 -6.87 16.25
C ALA A 66 6.13 -5.45 15.74
N LEU A 67 6.57 -5.31 14.47
CA LEU A 67 6.77 -4.00 13.85
C LEU A 67 5.46 -3.22 13.76
N ARG A 68 4.36 -3.88 13.38
CA ARG A 68 3.04 -3.23 13.31
C ARG A 68 2.60 -2.68 14.65
N THR A 69 2.79 -3.43 15.75
CA THR A 69 2.48 -2.94 17.11
C THR A 69 3.32 -1.73 17.51
N VAL A 70 4.58 -1.61 17.05
CA VAL A 70 5.42 -0.43 17.32
C VAL A 70 4.87 0.79 16.59
N TYR A 71 4.51 0.65 15.30
CA TYR A 71 3.95 1.74 14.52
C TYR A 71 2.55 2.17 14.96
N ASP A 72 1.71 1.22 15.37
CA ASP A 72 0.39 1.49 15.94
C ASP A 72 0.50 2.35 17.21
N ARG A 73 1.44 2.00 18.09
CA ARG A 73 1.74 2.81 19.29
C ARG A 73 2.29 4.19 18.96
N LEU A 74 3.18 4.30 17.96
CA LEU A 74 3.72 5.60 17.51
C LEU A 74 2.63 6.50 16.93
N ALA A 75 1.73 5.94 16.12
CA ALA A 75 0.62 6.66 15.53
C ALA A 75 -0.36 7.17 16.62
N HIS A 76 -0.64 6.36 17.63
CA HIS A 76 -1.49 6.70 18.77
C HIS A 76 -0.85 7.62 19.81
N ALA A 77 0.49 7.75 19.83
CA ALA A 77 1.21 8.65 20.71
C ALA A 77 1.14 10.13 20.27
N SER A 78 0.72 10.40 19.03
CA SER A 78 0.55 11.77 18.53
C SER A 78 -0.73 12.43 19.09
N ILE A 79 -0.71 13.77 19.21
CA ILE A 79 -1.79 14.58 19.81
C ILE A 79 -3.16 14.33 19.14
N MET A 80 -3.17 13.91 17.87
CA MET A 80 -4.37 13.37 17.23
C MET A 80 -4.46 11.88 17.46
N ARG A 81 -5.34 11.45 18.38
CA ARG A 81 -5.81 10.07 18.42
C ARG A 81 -6.41 9.72 17.07
N LEU A 82 -5.68 8.98 16.25
CA LEU A 82 -6.19 8.43 15.01
C LEU A 82 -7.29 7.42 15.37
N ASN A 83 -8.45 7.53 14.72
CA ASN A 83 -9.53 6.55 14.90
C ASN A 83 -9.07 5.17 14.40
N GLN A 84 -9.57 4.07 14.98
CA GLN A 84 -9.23 2.69 14.59
C GLN A 84 -9.34 2.46 13.06
N ALA A 85 -10.37 3.03 12.42
CA ALA A 85 -10.58 2.97 10.96
C ALA A 85 -9.46 3.65 10.12
N SER A 86 -8.63 4.47 10.76
CA SER A 86 -7.44 5.05 10.17
C SER A 86 -6.28 4.03 10.23
N MET A 87 -6.04 3.33 11.34
CA MET A 87 -5.00 2.27 11.35
C MET A 87 -5.31 1.12 10.36
N ASP A 88 -6.58 0.93 9.99
CA ASP A 88 -7.01 -0.08 9.01
C ASP A 88 -6.69 0.21 7.53
N LYS A 89 -6.21 1.41 7.15
CA LYS A 89 -5.72 1.66 5.76
C LYS A 89 -4.20 1.53 5.61
N GLU A 90 -3.51 0.99 6.60
CA GLU A 90 -2.15 0.49 6.41
C GLU A 90 -2.15 -0.68 5.43
N THR A 91 -1.07 -0.83 4.67
CA THR A 91 -0.92 -1.93 3.72
C THR A 91 -0.82 -3.25 4.47
N ILE A 92 -1.95 -3.98 4.56
CA ILE A 92 -1.99 -5.29 5.22
C ILE A 92 -1.15 -6.31 4.45
N CYS A 93 -1.30 -6.35 3.13
CA CYS A 93 -0.50 -7.18 2.26
C CYS A 93 -0.45 -6.60 0.84
N ARG A 94 0.68 -6.82 0.16
CA ARG A 94 0.87 -6.50 -1.26
C ARG A 94 1.55 -7.67 -1.94
N VAL A 95 0.95 -8.13 -3.03
CA VAL A 95 1.50 -9.19 -3.90
C VAL A 95 1.28 -8.74 -5.34
N THR A 96 2.29 -8.89 -6.19
CA THR A 96 2.23 -8.55 -7.62
C THR A 96 2.32 -9.81 -8.48
N GLY A 97 1.91 -9.72 -9.74
CA GLY A 97 1.99 -10.82 -10.70
C GLY A 97 3.43 -11.33 -10.89
N GLY A 98 4.41 -10.43 -11.00
CA GLY A 98 5.84 -10.78 -11.11
C GLY A 98 6.44 -11.50 -9.90
N MET A 99 5.78 -11.48 -8.73
CA MET A 99 6.19 -12.33 -7.60
C MET A 99 5.78 -13.80 -7.81
N LYS A 100 4.86 -14.09 -8.74
CA LYS A 100 4.29 -15.42 -8.99
C LYS A 100 4.79 -16.07 -10.26
N VAL A 101 5.39 -15.31 -11.16
CA VAL A 101 5.95 -15.81 -12.43
C VAL A 101 7.42 -15.43 -12.55
N LYS A 102 8.20 -16.22 -13.29
CA LYS A 102 9.63 -15.96 -13.51
C LYS A 102 9.91 -15.13 -14.76
N ALA A 103 8.95 -15.02 -15.67
CA ALA A 103 9.12 -14.36 -16.95
C ALA A 103 8.34 -13.05 -17.00
N ASP A 104 9.01 -11.98 -17.40
CA ASP A 104 8.46 -10.61 -17.43
C ASP A 104 7.22 -10.49 -18.32
N ARG A 105 7.19 -11.24 -19.43
CA ARG A 105 6.05 -11.26 -20.36
C ARG A 105 4.76 -11.77 -19.71
N ASP A 106 4.88 -12.63 -18.69
CA ASP A 106 3.75 -13.30 -18.05
C ASP A 106 3.23 -12.54 -16.82
N GLU A 107 3.88 -11.44 -16.41
CA GLU A 107 3.50 -10.67 -15.21
C GLU A 107 2.09 -10.08 -15.31
N SER A 108 1.70 -9.69 -16.52
CA SER A 108 0.39 -9.10 -16.81
C SER A 108 -0.69 -10.15 -17.11
N SER A 109 -0.32 -11.44 -17.12
CA SER A 109 -1.24 -12.51 -17.48
C SER A 109 -2.39 -12.67 -16.46
N PRO A 110 -3.58 -13.09 -16.92
CA PRO A 110 -4.68 -13.49 -16.04
C PRO A 110 -4.29 -14.52 -14.99
N TYR A 111 -3.39 -15.45 -15.36
CA TYR A 111 -2.92 -16.51 -14.49
C TYR A 111 -2.09 -15.97 -13.32
N ALA A 112 -1.11 -15.09 -13.59
CA ALA A 112 -0.30 -14.45 -12.56
C ALA A 112 -1.17 -13.62 -11.59
N ALA A 113 -2.16 -12.90 -12.12
CA ALA A 113 -3.09 -12.11 -11.32
C ALA A 113 -3.95 -12.97 -10.37
N MET A 114 -4.41 -14.14 -10.84
CA MET A 114 -5.16 -15.10 -10.02
C MET A 114 -4.32 -15.62 -8.85
N LEU A 115 -3.08 -16.06 -9.11
CA LEU A 115 -2.18 -16.56 -8.08
C LEU A 115 -1.83 -15.48 -7.04
N ALA A 116 -1.64 -14.24 -7.49
CA ALA A 116 -1.38 -13.11 -6.59
C ALA A 116 -2.58 -12.84 -5.68
N ALA A 117 -3.79 -12.86 -6.23
CA ALA A 117 -5.03 -12.64 -5.49
C ALA A 117 -5.30 -13.75 -4.45
N GLN A 118 -5.00 -15.01 -4.76
CA GLN A 118 -5.14 -16.13 -3.82
C GLN A 118 -4.23 -15.98 -2.58
N ASP A 119 -2.97 -15.60 -2.77
CA ASP A 119 -2.01 -15.37 -1.68
C ASP A 119 -2.45 -14.19 -0.80
N VAL A 120 -2.93 -13.09 -1.41
CA VAL A 120 -3.54 -11.97 -0.69
C VAL A 120 -4.74 -12.43 0.14
N ALA A 121 -5.66 -13.19 -0.44
CA ALA A 121 -6.82 -13.69 0.28
C ALA A 121 -6.44 -14.58 1.46
N GLN A 122 -5.44 -15.45 1.31
CA GLN A 122 -4.96 -16.31 2.38
C GLN A 122 -4.38 -15.48 3.55
N ARG A 123 -3.50 -14.52 3.27
CA ARG A 123 -2.94 -13.62 4.29
C ARG A 123 -4.01 -12.79 4.98
N CYS A 124 -5.03 -12.35 4.25
CA CYS A 124 -6.17 -11.63 4.82
C CYS A 124 -6.98 -12.52 5.77
N LYS A 125 -7.20 -13.80 5.43
CA LYS A 125 -7.88 -14.77 6.31
C LYS A 125 -7.11 -15.05 7.59
N GLU A 126 -5.79 -15.18 7.52
CA GLU A 126 -4.92 -15.35 8.71
C GLU A 126 -5.04 -14.16 9.68
N LEU A 127 -5.41 -12.99 9.17
CA LEU A 127 -5.63 -11.77 9.94
C LEU A 127 -7.10 -11.55 10.33
N GLY A 128 -8.00 -12.49 10.02
CA GLY A 128 -9.42 -12.41 10.36
C GLY A 128 -10.25 -11.47 9.47
N ILE A 129 -9.72 -11.03 8.32
CA ILE A 129 -10.44 -10.17 7.39
C ILE A 129 -11.35 -11.03 6.52
N THR A 130 -12.66 -10.77 6.57
CA THR A 130 -13.68 -11.57 5.89
C THR A 130 -14.35 -10.85 4.73
N ALA A 131 -14.29 -9.52 4.68
CA ALA A 131 -14.93 -8.70 3.66
C ALA A 131 -13.97 -7.64 3.08
N LEU A 132 -14.12 -7.33 1.79
CA LEU A 132 -13.28 -6.38 1.06
C LEU A 132 -14.13 -5.44 0.18
N HIS A 133 -13.79 -4.16 0.19
CA HIS A 133 -14.20 -3.22 -0.85
C HIS A 133 -13.15 -3.17 -1.94
N ILE A 134 -13.57 -3.18 -3.21
CA ILE A 134 -12.66 -3.32 -4.34
C ILE A 134 -12.62 -2.03 -5.13
N LYS A 135 -11.41 -1.50 -5.29
CA LYS A 135 -11.13 -0.33 -6.12
C LYS A 135 -10.28 -0.78 -7.31
N LEU A 136 -10.89 -0.87 -8.48
CA LEU A 136 -10.22 -1.18 -9.73
C LEU A 136 -9.56 0.08 -10.28
N ARG A 137 -8.34 -0.05 -10.80
CA ARG A 137 -7.58 1.09 -11.33
C ARG A 137 -6.75 0.69 -12.55
N ALA A 138 -6.96 1.37 -13.67
CA ALA A 138 -6.04 1.36 -14.79
C ALA A 138 -4.94 2.42 -14.62
N THR A 139 -3.94 2.45 -15.50
CA THR A 139 -2.86 3.46 -15.46
C THR A 139 -3.40 4.89 -15.57
N GLY A 140 -4.42 5.11 -16.40
CA GLY A 140 -5.15 6.38 -16.51
C GLY A 140 -4.33 7.55 -17.04
N GLY A 141 -4.84 8.77 -16.85
CA GLY A 141 -4.21 9.99 -17.36
C GLY A 141 -4.11 10.01 -18.89
N ASN A 142 -2.90 10.20 -19.40
CA ASN A 142 -2.60 10.17 -20.84
C ASN A 142 -2.33 8.75 -21.39
N ARG A 143 -2.42 7.70 -20.56
CA ARG A 143 -2.23 6.30 -20.94
C ARG A 143 -3.57 5.57 -21.08
N THR A 144 -3.56 4.25 -20.95
CA THR A 144 -4.74 3.39 -21.01
C THR A 144 -5.65 3.62 -19.81
N LYS A 145 -6.92 3.92 -20.10
CA LYS A 145 -7.98 4.09 -19.09
C LYS A 145 -8.74 2.79 -18.80
N THR A 146 -8.52 1.76 -19.61
CA THR A 146 -9.15 0.44 -19.45
C THR A 146 -8.30 -0.43 -18.54
N PRO A 147 -8.88 -1.05 -17.49
CA PRO A 147 -8.19 -2.02 -16.67
C PRO A 147 -7.65 -3.18 -17.51
N GLY A 148 -6.48 -3.70 -17.13
CA GLY A 148 -5.82 -4.80 -17.85
C GLY A 148 -6.52 -6.16 -17.68
N PRO A 149 -6.07 -7.20 -18.41
CA PRO A 149 -6.70 -8.52 -18.43
C PRO A 149 -6.67 -9.23 -17.05
N GLY A 150 -5.73 -8.87 -16.18
CA GLY A 150 -5.65 -9.39 -14.81
C GLY A 150 -6.75 -8.87 -13.86
N ALA A 151 -7.45 -7.78 -14.20
CA ALA A 151 -8.39 -7.12 -13.28
C ALA A 151 -9.58 -8.01 -12.90
N GLN A 152 -10.30 -8.54 -13.89
CA GLN A 152 -11.44 -9.43 -13.67
C GLN A 152 -11.01 -10.78 -13.09
N SER A 153 -9.82 -11.26 -13.49
CA SER A 153 -9.27 -12.53 -13.02
C SER A 153 -8.95 -12.49 -11.53
N ALA A 154 -8.32 -11.39 -11.05
CA ALA A 154 -8.06 -11.16 -9.64
C ALA A 154 -9.35 -11.00 -8.82
N LEU A 155 -10.33 -10.24 -9.34
CA LEU A 155 -11.65 -10.07 -8.70
C LEU A 155 -12.33 -11.42 -8.44
N ARG A 156 -12.40 -12.26 -9.49
CA ARG A 156 -13.00 -13.60 -9.40
C ARG A 156 -12.21 -14.51 -8.46
N ALA A 157 -10.88 -14.40 -8.45
CA ALA A 157 -10.05 -15.18 -7.54
C ALA A 157 -10.33 -14.84 -6.07
N LEU A 158 -10.43 -13.55 -5.72
CA LEU A 158 -10.79 -13.10 -4.36
C LEU A 158 -12.18 -13.62 -3.94
N ALA A 159 -13.16 -13.56 -4.85
CA ALA A 159 -14.49 -14.10 -4.60
C ALA A 159 -14.45 -15.62 -4.34
N ARG A 160 -13.75 -16.38 -5.20
CA ARG A 160 -13.59 -17.84 -5.04
C ARG A 160 -12.84 -18.22 -3.78
N SER A 161 -11.90 -17.39 -3.34
CA SER A 161 -11.20 -17.57 -2.07
C SER A 161 -12.09 -17.31 -0.86
N GLY A 162 -13.37 -16.97 -1.02
CA GLY A 162 -14.33 -16.84 0.09
C GLY A 162 -14.31 -15.48 0.78
N MET A 163 -13.73 -14.46 0.15
CA MET A 163 -13.82 -13.07 0.63
C MET A 163 -15.17 -12.49 0.23
N LYS A 164 -15.90 -11.88 1.17
CA LYS A 164 -17.16 -11.18 0.88
C LYS A 164 -16.85 -9.86 0.18
N ILE A 165 -17.22 -9.75 -1.09
CA ILE A 165 -17.01 -8.53 -1.87
C ILE A 165 -18.16 -7.56 -1.58
N GLY A 166 -17.83 -6.38 -1.07
CA GLY A 166 -18.78 -5.29 -0.91
C GLY A 166 -18.87 -4.43 -2.18
N ARG A 167 -18.76 -3.11 -1.99
CA ARG A 167 -18.71 -2.14 -3.09
C ARG A 167 -17.51 -2.35 -4.03
N ILE A 168 -17.77 -2.33 -5.32
CA ILE A 168 -16.77 -2.30 -6.39
C ILE A 168 -16.83 -0.92 -7.05
N GLU A 169 -15.68 -0.24 -7.15
CA GLU A 169 -15.55 1.08 -7.78
C GLU A 169 -14.41 1.06 -8.80
N ASP A 170 -14.61 1.70 -9.96
CA ASP A 170 -13.51 2.06 -10.85
C ASP A 170 -13.00 3.45 -10.45
N VAL A 171 -11.74 3.49 -9.98
CA VAL A 171 -11.04 4.71 -9.55
C VAL A 171 -9.92 5.09 -10.52
N THR A 172 -10.04 4.68 -11.78
CA THR A 172 -9.11 5.08 -12.83
C THR A 172 -9.10 6.61 -12.97
N PRO A 173 -7.93 7.27 -12.89
CA PRO A 173 -7.87 8.72 -12.97
C PRO A 173 -8.19 9.20 -14.39
N ILE A 174 -9.33 9.88 -14.54
CA ILE A 174 -9.79 10.52 -15.77
C ILE A 174 -9.50 12.02 -15.65
N PRO A 175 -8.57 12.56 -16.45
CA PRO A 175 -8.25 13.99 -16.39
C PRO A 175 -9.30 14.80 -17.18
N SER A 176 -9.66 15.99 -16.69
CA SER A 176 -10.57 16.93 -17.37
C SER A 176 -9.97 17.43 -18.69
N ASP A 177 -8.66 17.68 -18.71
CA ASP A 177 -7.85 17.88 -19.90
C ASP A 177 -6.53 17.12 -19.74
N SER A 178 -5.96 16.61 -20.84
CA SER A 178 -4.84 15.66 -20.79
C SER A 178 -3.57 16.18 -21.46
N THR A 179 -2.42 15.81 -20.92
CA THR A 179 -1.13 16.08 -21.54
C THR A 179 -0.91 15.21 -22.78
N ARG A 180 -0.01 15.66 -23.67
CA ARG A 180 0.32 14.96 -24.92
C ARG A 180 0.71 13.49 -24.67
N ARG A 181 0.07 12.56 -25.40
CA ARG A 181 0.37 11.12 -25.35
C ARG A 181 1.75 10.80 -25.95
N LYS A 182 2.36 9.69 -25.49
CA LYS A 182 3.60 9.14 -26.07
C LYS A 182 3.32 8.59 -27.48
N GLY A 183 4.30 8.72 -28.40
CA GLY A 183 4.19 8.26 -29.80
C GLY A 183 4.20 9.39 -30.84
N GLY A 184 4.30 10.65 -30.41
CA GLY A 184 4.32 11.79 -31.33
C GLY A 184 3.01 11.95 -32.11
N ARG A 185 3.04 12.72 -33.21
CA ARG A 185 1.83 12.97 -34.03
C ARG A 185 1.34 11.72 -34.77
N ARG A 186 2.26 10.82 -35.12
CA ARG A 186 2.00 9.63 -35.96
C ARG A 186 1.71 8.36 -35.16
N GLY A 187 1.80 8.41 -33.84
CA GLY A 187 1.61 7.25 -32.97
C GLY A 187 2.77 6.25 -33.00
N ARG A 188 2.61 5.15 -32.26
CA ARG A 188 3.55 4.02 -32.28
C ARG A 188 3.38 3.25 -33.59
N ARG A 189 4.44 3.18 -34.40
CA ARG A 189 4.54 2.33 -35.58
C ARG A 189 5.23 1.04 -35.15
N LEU A 190 4.53 -0.08 -35.26
CA LEU A 190 5.02 -1.42 -34.96
C LEU A 190 5.46 -2.09 -36.25
#